data_AF-A0AAU9UFB0-F1
#
_entry.id   AF-A0AAU9UFB0-F1
#
_cell.length_a   1.000
_cell.length_b   1.000
_cell.length_c   1.000
_cell.angle_alpha   90.00
_cell.angle_beta   90.00
_cell.angle_gamma   90.00
#
_symmetry.space_group_name_H-M   'P 1'
#
loop_
_entity.id
_entity.type
_entity.pdbx_description
1 polymer ?
#
loop_
_entity_poly.entity_id
_entity_poly.type
_entity_poly.pdbx_seq_one_letter_code
_entity_poly.pdbx_strand_id
1 'polypeptide(L)'
;MALYGAPVWVDALTARNKILLRRPQRIIAVRAVRGYRTVSWTAATLLAGDPPWELQAEVLAEVYRYRSSLRARGQVPSADQTGKIRALAQRALIDRWQVDLGSPVAGSVTVDAIRPHLKRWVERQHGVLTFRLTQVLTGHGCFGKYLHQIPRREATPSCHECGAPIDSACHTLEECAAWGPQRHDLVAEIGGDLSLSTVVRRMLDNERCWSAVASFCENVMSLKEAAERAREANAHADSIRRRRPGGRRRRFVPPPP
;
A
#
# COMPACT_ATOMS: atom_id res chain seq x y z
N MET A 1 19.95 -2.36 -7.90
CA MET A 1 21.07 -2.98 -7.16
C MET A 1 20.65 -4.20 -6.33
N ALA A 2 19.48 -4.23 -5.68
CA ALA A 2 19.11 -5.35 -4.77
C ALA A 2 19.02 -6.75 -5.42
N LEU A 3 18.63 -6.83 -6.69
CA LEU A 3 18.49 -8.10 -7.44
C LEU A 3 19.70 -8.43 -8.32
N TYR A 4 20.80 -7.69 -8.19
CA TYR A 4 22.01 -8.01 -8.94
C TYR A 4 22.54 -9.39 -8.52
N GLY A 5 22.95 -10.19 -9.50
CA GLY A 5 23.42 -11.56 -9.24
C GLY A 5 22.35 -12.52 -8.73
N ALA A 6 21.04 -12.18 -8.80
CA ALA A 6 19.94 -13.05 -8.36
C ALA A 6 20.06 -14.53 -8.80
N PRO A 7 20.43 -14.85 -10.05
CA PRO A 7 20.59 -16.24 -10.47
C PRO A 7 21.63 -17.05 -9.68
N VAL A 8 22.57 -16.40 -9.00
CA VAL A 8 23.63 -17.06 -8.23
C VAL A 8 23.17 -17.40 -6.81
N TRP A 9 22.32 -16.58 -6.21
CA TRP A 9 21.96 -16.70 -4.80
C TRP A 9 20.50 -17.11 -4.54
N VAL A 10 19.61 -17.10 -5.54
CA VAL A 10 18.17 -17.35 -5.32
C VAL A 10 17.89 -18.71 -4.69
N ASP A 11 18.64 -19.74 -5.08
CA ASP A 11 18.46 -21.11 -4.57
C ASP A 11 18.98 -21.25 -3.12
N ALA A 12 19.77 -20.28 -2.65
CA ALA A 12 20.21 -20.20 -1.25
C ALA A 12 19.23 -19.41 -0.36
N LEU A 13 18.09 -18.94 -0.89
CA LEU A 13 17.08 -18.27 -0.09
C LEU A 13 16.43 -19.23 0.91
N THR A 14 16.44 -18.83 2.17
CA THR A 14 15.75 -19.47 3.30
C THR A 14 14.72 -18.52 3.87
N ALA A 15 13.78 -19.03 4.68
CA ALA A 15 12.84 -18.16 5.39
C ALA A 15 13.55 -17.07 6.22
N ARG A 16 14.72 -17.39 6.78
CA ARG A 16 15.52 -16.47 7.61
C ARG A 16 16.16 -15.34 6.81
N ASN A 17 16.75 -15.63 5.65
CA ASN A 17 17.45 -14.61 4.87
C ASN A 17 16.52 -13.79 3.96
N LYS A 18 15.32 -14.27 3.61
CA LYS A 18 14.29 -13.48 2.89
C LYS A 18 13.98 -12.15 3.59
N ILE A 19 14.03 -12.13 4.93
CA ILE A 19 13.81 -10.90 5.72
C ILE A 19 14.80 -9.78 5.35
N LEU A 20 16.03 -10.13 4.94
CA LEU A 20 17.05 -9.17 4.52
C LEU A 20 16.67 -8.47 3.20
N LEU A 21 15.86 -9.09 2.34
CA LEU A 21 15.31 -8.48 1.12
C LEU A 21 14.07 -7.64 1.45
N ARG A 22 13.19 -8.15 2.32
CA ARG A 22 11.91 -7.51 2.63
C ARG A 22 12.06 -6.16 3.32
N ARG A 23 13.05 -6.00 4.21
CA ARG A 23 13.32 -4.74 4.93
C ARG A 23 13.61 -3.56 3.98
N PRO A 24 14.62 -3.61 3.10
CA PRO A 24 14.89 -2.54 2.15
C PRO A 24 13.74 -2.34 1.15
N GLN A 25 13.14 -3.42 0.64
CA GLN A 25 11.98 -3.32 -0.26
C GLN A 25 10.83 -2.55 0.39
N ARG A 26 10.51 -2.86 1.65
CA ARG A 26 9.48 -2.15 2.41
C ARG A 26 9.75 -0.64 2.50
N ILE A 27 11.01 -0.23 2.71
CA ILE A 27 11.35 1.20 2.81
C ILE A 27 11.05 1.91 1.49
N ILE A 28 11.38 1.27 0.36
CA ILE A 28 11.13 1.82 -0.97
C ILE A 28 9.63 1.84 -1.25
N ALA A 29 8.93 0.72 -1.02
CA ALA A 29 7.50 0.58 -1.24
C ALA A 29 6.69 1.58 -0.40
N VAL A 30 6.99 1.72 0.89
CA VAL A 30 6.35 2.71 1.78
C VAL A 30 6.51 4.14 1.24
N ARG A 31 7.69 4.48 0.70
CA ARG A 31 7.90 5.81 0.08
C ARG A 31 7.11 5.97 -1.21
N ALA A 32 7.12 4.94 -2.07
CA ALA A 32 6.38 4.95 -3.35
C ALA A 32 4.88 5.18 -3.13
N VAL A 33 4.29 4.54 -2.12
CA VAL A 33 2.87 4.67 -1.79
C VAL A 33 2.57 5.85 -0.86
N ARG A 34 3.58 6.62 -0.44
CA ARG A 34 3.43 7.70 0.54
C ARG A 34 2.81 7.21 1.86
N GLY A 35 3.14 6.00 2.28
CA GLY A 35 2.55 5.33 3.43
C GLY A 35 3.20 5.71 4.76
N TYR A 36 2.52 5.35 5.86
CA TYR A 36 3.08 5.44 7.20
C TYR A 36 4.23 4.45 7.40
N ARG A 37 5.18 4.81 8.25
CA ARG A 37 6.33 3.95 8.61
C ARG A 37 5.95 2.65 9.31
N THR A 38 4.70 2.48 9.72
CA THR A 38 4.12 1.32 10.40
C THR A 38 3.41 0.37 9.45
N VAL A 39 3.15 0.78 8.19
CA VAL A 39 2.55 -0.09 7.16
C VAL A 39 3.39 -1.35 6.99
N SER A 40 2.77 -2.53 6.97
CA SER A 40 3.47 -3.81 6.84
C SER A 40 4.21 -3.92 5.50
N TRP A 41 5.20 -4.81 5.40
CA TRP A 41 5.87 -5.07 4.11
C TRP A 41 4.84 -5.53 3.06
N THR A 42 3.98 -6.49 3.41
CA THR A 42 2.95 -7.04 2.52
C THR A 42 2.01 -5.97 1.98
N ALA A 43 1.47 -5.09 2.84
CA ALA A 43 0.57 -4.03 2.39
C ALA A 43 1.31 -2.99 1.54
N ALA A 44 2.55 -2.64 1.90
CA ALA A 44 3.35 -1.67 1.16
C ALA A 44 3.69 -2.16 -0.26
N THR A 45 4.16 -3.41 -0.41
CA THR A 45 4.50 -3.98 -1.73
C THR A 45 3.27 -4.19 -2.58
N LEU A 46 2.16 -4.65 -1.98
CA LEU A 46 0.88 -4.80 -2.66
C LEU A 46 0.37 -3.46 -3.22
N LEU A 47 0.32 -2.43 -2.39
CA LEU A 47 -0.11 -1.10 -2.82
C LEU A 47 0.82 -0.50 -3.87
N ALA A 48 2.14 -0.71 -3.74
CA ALA A 48 3.11 -0.25 -4.71
C ALA A 48 3.01 -0.99 -6.06
N GLY A 49 2.34 -2.14 -6.10
CA GLY A 49 2.41 -3.05 -7.25
C GLY A 49 3.83 -3.57 -7.50
N ASP A 50 4.64 -3.68 -6.44
CA ASP A 50 6.03 -4.16 -6.50
C ASP A 50 6.10 -5.56 -5.90
N PRO A 51 6.09 -6.63 -6.72
CA PRO A 51 6.08 -8.01 -6.22
C PRO A 51 7.27 -8.30 -5.28
N PRO A 52 7.16 -9.26 -4.35
CA PRO A 52 8.25 -9.66 -3.48
C PRO A 52 9.56 -9.88 -4.24
N TRP A 53 10.65 -9.26 -3.77
CA TRP A 53 11.96 -9.40 -4.43
C TRP A 53 12.45 -10.84 -4.51
N GLU A 54 12.06 -11.69 -3.56
CA GLU A 54 12.33 -13.14 -3.64
C GLU A 54 11.69 -13.79 -4.88
N LEU A 55 10.48 -13.39 -5.27
CA LEU A 55 9.82 -13.92 -6.47
C LEU A 55 10.42 -13.30 -7.74
N GLN A 56 10.76 -12.00 -7.71
CA GLN A 56 11.43 -11.35 -8.83
C GLN A 56 12.81 -11.98 -9.11
N ALA A 57 13.53 -12.40 -8.06
CA ALA A 57 14.80 -13.10 -8.17
C ALA A 57 14.65 -14.45 -8.91
N GLU A 58 13.58 -15.19 -8.66
CA GLU A 58 13.27 -16.45 -9.35
C GLU A 58 13.04 -16.22 -10.85
N VAL A 59 12.32 -15.16 -11.23
CA VAL A 59 12.13 -14.77 -12.64
C VAL A 59 13.47 -14.49 -13.32
N LEU A 60 14.37 -13.75 -12.64
CA LEU A 60 15.70 -13.46 -13.18
C LEU A 60 16.54 -14.73 -13.34
N ALA A 61 16.46 -15.65 -12.37
CA ALA A 61 17.16 -16.93 -12.41
C ALA A 61 16.66 -17.84 -13.52
N GLU A 62 15.35 -17.88 -13.77
CA GLU A 62 14.75 -18.66 -14.86
C GLU A 62 15.25 -18.18 -16.23
N VAL A 63 15.19 -16.87 -16.47
CA VAL A 63 15.70 -16.27 -17.72
C VAL A 63 17.20 -16.51 -17.87
N TYR A 64 17.97 -16.46 -16.78
CA TYR A 64 19.40 -16.76 -16.80
C TYR A 64 19.67 -18.23 -17.15
N ARG A 65 19.01 -19.18 -16.48
CA ARG A 65 19.16 -20.62 -16.73
C ARG A 65 18.83 -20.96 -18.18
N TYR A 66 17.76 -20.40 -18.73
CA TYR A 66 17.42 -20.54 -20.14
C TYR A 66 18.55 -20.08 -21.07
N ARG A 67 19.06 -18.85 -20.89
CA ARG A 67 20.15 -18.29 -21.72
C ARG A 67 21.45 -19.09 -21.58
N SER A 68 21.78 -19.51 -20.36
CA SER A 68 22.99 -20.30 -20.09
C SER A 68 22.91 -21.68 -20.74
N SER A 69 21.74 -22.33 -20.75
CA SER A 69 21.56 -23.62 -21.42
C SER A 69 21.77 -23.55 -22.94
N LEU A 70 21.34 -22.46 -23.58
CA LEU A 70 21.55 -22.25 -25.02
C LEU A 70 23.02 -22.01 -25.33
N ARG A 71 23.69 -21.18 -24.54
CA ARG A 71 25.13 -20.91 -24.69
C ARG A 71 25.97 -22.16 -24.51
N ALA A 72 25.63 -23.01 -23.55
CA ALA A 72 26.30 -24.30 -23.37
C ALA A 72 26.16 -25.23 -24.60
N ARG A 73 25.11 -25.05 -25.40
CA ARG A 73 24.91 -25.73 -26.70
C ARG A 73 25.51 -24.98 -27.89
N GLY A 74 26.29 -23.91 -27.67
CA GLY A 74 26.84 -23.07 -28.74
C GLY A 74 25.81 -22.19 -29.45
N GLN A 75 24.59 -22.04 -28.89
CA GLN A 75 23.50 -21.27 -29.49
C GLN A 75 23.41 -19.86 -28.91
N VAL A 76 23.03 -18.90 -29.76
CA VAL A 76 22.80 -17.51 -29.34
C VAL A 76 21.33 -17.35 -28.91
N PRO A 77 21.04 -16.89 -27.68
CA PRO A 77 19.66 -16.68 -27.24
C PRO A 77 18.95 -15.61 -28.07
N SER A 78 17.82 -15.95 -28.68
CA SER A 78 16.95 -14.98 -29.35
C SER A 78 16.30 -14.03 -28.35
N ALA A 79 16.25 -12.74 -28.70
CA ALA A 79 15.59 -11.72 -27.88
C ALA A 79 14.08 -12.00 -27.73
N ASP A 80 13.41 -12.42 -28.81
CA ASP A 80 11.98 -12.78 -28.81
C ASP A 80 11.72 -13.96 -27.86
N GLN A 81 12.48 -15.05 -28.00
CA GLN A 81 12.32 -16.23 -27.15
C GLN A 81 12.63 -15.91 -25.68
N THR A 82 13.67 -15.13 -25.42
CA THR A 82 14.00 -14.66 -24.05
C THR A 82 12.86 -13.82 -23.47
N GLY A 83 12.23 -12.98 -24.29
CA GLY A 83 11.04 -12.21 -23.93
C GLY A 83 9.86 -13.10 -23.54
N LYS A 84 9.58 -14.15 -24.34
CA LYS A 84 8.53 -15.14 -24.06
C LYS A 84 8.75 -15.88 -22.75
N ILE A 85 9.98 -16.35 -22.49
CA ILE A 85 10.35 -16.99 -21.21
C ILE A 85 10.16 -16.03 -20.04
N ARG A 86 10.62 -14.78 -20.17
CA ARG A 86 10.41 -13.76 -19.13
C ARG A 86 8.94 -13.51 -18.86
N ALA A 87 8.11 -13.38 -19.89
CA ALA A 87 6.67 -13.15 -19.75
C ALA A 87 5.94 -14.34 -19.10
N LEU A 88 6.36 -15.57 -19.40
CA LEU A 88 5.85 -16.77 -18.71
C LEU A 88 6.24 -16.76 -17.22
N ALA A 89 7.50 -16.48 -16.91
CA ALA A 89 7.97 -16.41 -15.54
C ALA A 89 7.30 -15.27 -14.74
N GLN A 90 7.06 -14.11 -15.36
CA GLN A 90 6.32 -13.01 -14.74
C GLN A 90 4.86 -13.37 -14.43
N ARG A 91 4.18 -14.10 -15.32
CA ARG A 91 2.82 -14.60 -15.04
C ARG A 91 2.81 -15.55 -13.85
N ALA A 92 3.73 -16.52 -13.84
CA ALA A 92 3.88 -17.46 -12.72
C ALA A 92 4.20 -16.73 -11.40
N LEU A 93 4.98 -15.65 -11.44
CA LEU A 93 5.25 -14.80 -10.28
C LEU A 93 3.96 -14.14 -9.75
N ILE A 94 3.11 -13.58 -10.61
CA ILE A 94 1.85 -12.95 -10.18
C ILE A 94 0.91 -14.00 -9.59
N ASP A 95 0.78 -15.17 -10.22
CA ASP A 95 -0.06 -16.26 -9.74
C ASP A 95 0.39 -16.74 -8.35
N ARG A 96 1.71 -16.95 -8.18
CA ARG A 96 2.29 -17.32 -6.89
C ARG A 96 2.11 -16.23 -5.85
N TRP A 97 2.30 -14.96 -6.21
CA TRP A 97 2.10 -13.85 -5.28
C TRP A 97 0.63 -13.77 -4.81
N GLN A 98 -0.33 -14.01 -5.70
CA GLN A 98 -1.74 -14.06 -5.34
C GLN A 98 -2.05 -15.20 -4.35
N VAL A 99 -1.39 -16.35 -4.48
CA VAL A 99 -1.49 -17.46 -3.51
C VAL A 99 -0.87 -17.07 -2.18
N ASP A 100 0.35 -16.53 -2.17
CA ASP A 100 1.06 -16.12 -0.95
C ASP A 100 0.29 -15.07 -0.15
N LEU A 101 -0.37 -14.12 -0.84
CA LEU A 101 -1.26 -13.13 -0.22
C LEU A 101 -2.49 -13.73 0.47
N GLY A 102 -2.84 -14.98 0.16
CA GLY A 102 -3.92 -15.70 0.83
C GLY A 102 -3.54 -16.36 2.14
N SER A 103 -2.27 -16.29 2.54
CA SER A 103 -1.82 -16.83 3.81
C SER A 103 -2.50 -16.09 4.98
N PRO A 104 -2.87 -16.78 6.09
CA PRO A 104 -3.41 -16.16 7.29
C PRO A 104 -2.55 -15.02 7.86
N VAL A 105 -1.24 -15.02 7.56
CA VAL A 105 -0.28 -14.00 7.98
C VAL A 105 -0.51 -12.65 7.27
N ALA A 106 -1.11 -12.66 6.08
CA ALA A 106 -1.36 -11.48 5.26
C ALA A 106 -2.72 -10.80 5.52
N GLY A 107 -3.60 -11.42 6.32
CA GLY A 107 -5.02 -11.12 6.54
C GLY A 107 -5.35 -9.72 7.07
N SER A 108 -5.08 -8.72 6.25
CA SER A 108 -5.50 -7.33 6.44
C SER A 108 -6.55 -6.99 5.40
N VAL A 109 -7.49 -6.13 5.77
CA VAL A 109 -8.59 -5.67 4.90
C VAL A 109 -8.06 -5.13 3.55
N THR A 110 -6.88 -4.49 3.54
CA THR A 110 -6.19 -4.06 2.32
C THR A 110 -5.86 -5.21 1.37
N VAL A 111 -5.35 -6.32 1.91
CA VAL A 111 -4.99 -7.50 1.12
C VAL A 111 -6.24 -8.15 0.57
N ASP A 112 -7.27 -8.30 1.38
CA ASP A 112 -8.54 -8.92 0.96
C ASP A 112 -9.23 -8.12 -0.15
N ALA A 113 -9.15 -6.78 -0.11
CA ALA A 113 -9.73 -5.91 -1.12
C ALA A 113 -8.97 -5.93 -2.47
N ILE A 114 -7.64 -6.05 -2.45
CA ILE A 114 -6.81 -5.94 -3.67
C ILE A 114 -6.51 -7.32 -4.29
N ARG A 115 -6.31 -8.36 -3.47
CA ARG A 115 -5.87 -9.69 -3.92
C ARG A 115 -6.75 -10.28 -5.05
N PRO A 116 -8.09 -10.20 -5.03
CA PRO A 116 -8.94 -10.68 -6.14
C PRO A 116 -8.69 -9.97 -7.47
N HIS A 117 -8.02 -8.83 -7.44
CA HIS A 117 -7.74 -7.97 -8.58
C HIS A 117 -6.24 -7.73 -8.77
N LEU A 118 -5.37 -8.57 -8.21
CA LEU A 118 -3.92 -8.35 -8.16
C LEU A 118 -3.33 -8.02 -9.52
N LYS A 119 -3.65 -8.82 -10.55
CA LYS A 119 -3.16 -8.60 -11.91
C LYS A 119 -3.57 -7.22 -12.45
N ARG A 120 -4.87 -6.87 -12.37
CA ARG A 120 -5.37 -5.55 -12.78
C ARG A 120 -4.71 -4.42 -12.00
N TRP A 121 -4.49 -4.61 -10.69
CA TRP A 121 -3.86 -3.61 -9.84
C TRP A 121 -2.41 -3.32 -10.23
N VAL A 122 -1.64 -4.37 -10.53
CA VAL A 122 -0.23 -4.25 -10.96
C VAL A 122 -0.13 -3.67 -12.38
N GLU A 123 -1.02 -4.07 -13.29
CA GLU A 123 -0.98 -3.71 -14.71
C GLU A 123 -1.70 -2.40 -15.07
N ARG A 124 -2.43 -1.79 -14.11
CA ARG A 124 -3.18 -0.55 -14.35
C ARG A 124 -2.29 0.56 -14.92
N GLN A 125 -2.87 1.35 -15.82
CA GLN A 125 -2.19 2.48 -16.47
C GLN A 125 -2.62 3.84 -15.92
N HIS A 126 -3.60 3.85 -15.02
CA HIS A 126 -4.11 5.04 -14.36
C HIS A 126 -4.01 4.91 -12.85
N GLY A 127 -4.18 6.04 -12.17
CA GLY A 127 -4.36 6.07 -10.74
C GLY A 127 -3.06 6.08 -9.93
N VAL A 128 -2.80 7.25 -9.34
CA VAL A 128 -1.69 7.47 -8.41
C VAL A 128 -2.22 7.41 -6.97
N LEU A 129 -1.44 6.78 -6.09
CA LEU A 129 -1.72 6.78 -4.66
C LEU A 129 -1.30 8.11 -4.02
N THR A 130 -2.26 8.83 -3.47
CA THR A 130 -2.01 10.00 -2.63
C THR A 130 -1.74 9.58 -1.18
N PHE A 131 -1.23 10.49 -0.36
CA PHE A 131 -0.99 10.21 1.06
C PHE A 131 -2.27 9.80 1.80
N ARG A 132 -3.38 10.52 1.55
CA ARG A 132 -4.67 10.27 2.21
C ARG A 132 -5.41 9.07 1.65
N LEU A 133 -5.29 8.82 0.34
CA LEU A 133 -5.79 7.57 -0.24
C LEU A 133 -5.08 6.36 0.40
N THR A 134 -3.75 6.41 0.53
CA THR A 134 -2.99 5.33 1.19
C THR A 134 -3.37 5.17 2.67
N GLN A 135 -3.64 6.26 3.39
CA GLN A 135 -4.16 6.19 4.76
C GLN A 135 -5.45 5.37 4.83
N VAL A 136 -6.42 5.68 3.97
CA VAL A 136 -7.71 4.97 3.90
C VAL A 136 -7.49 3.51 3.53
N LEU A 137 -6.73 3.21 2.47
CA LEU A 137 -6.48 1.84 2.02
C LEU A 137 -5.78 0.97 3.08
N THR A 138 -4.98 1.59 3.95
CA THR A 138 -4.21 0.87 4.99
C THR A 138 -4.82 0.97 6.39
N GLY A 139 -5.87 1.76 6.60
CA GLY A 139 -6.39 2.07 7.94
C GLY A 139 -5.40 2.81 8.84
N HIS A 140 -4.45 3.56 8.27
CA HIS A 140 -3.46 4.36 9.01
C HIS A 140 -3.88 5.83 9.04
N GLY A 141 -3.45 6.59 10.05
CA GLY A 141 -3.68 8.03 10.13
C GLY A 141 -4.50 8.43 11.34
N CYS A 142 -5.37 9.43 11.20
CA CYS A 142 -6.21 9.96 12.27
C CYS A 142 -7.49 9.15 12.51
N PHE A 143 -7.40 7.82 12.38
CA PHE A 143 -8.48 6.90 12.77
C PHE A 143 -8.33 6.53 14.24
N GLY A 144 -9.39 6.65 15.03
CA GLY A 144 -9.39 6.29 16.45
C GLY A 144 -8.83 4.89 16.72
N LYS A 145 -9.24 3.87 15.94
CA LYS A 145 -8.68 2.50 16.02
C LYS A 145 -7.16 2.49 15.88
N TYR A 146 -6.63 3.19 14.88
CA TYR A 146 -5.19 3.26 14.66
C TYR A 146 -4.48 4.01 15.78
N LEU A 147 -4.97 5.19 16.16
CA LEU A 147 -4.39 6.05 17.19
C LEU A 147 -4.36 5.38 18.57
N HIS A 148 -5.37 4.57 18.87
CA HIS A 148 -5.43 3.77 20.09
C HIS A 148 -4.42 2.61 20.09
N GLN A 149 -4.38 1.82 19.01
CA GLN A 149 -3.61 0.57 18.98
C GLN A 149 -2.11 0.77 18.72
N ILE A 150 -1.73 1.70 17.83
CA ILE A 150 -0.38 1.77 17.30
C ILE A 150 0.47 2.84 18.00
N PRO A 151 0.17 4.16 17.91
CA PRO A 151 0.94 5.16 18.62
C PRO A 151 0.49 5.34 20.08
N ARG A 152 -0.60 4.69 20.50
CA ARG A 152 -1.22 4.79 21.84
C ARG A 152 -1.46 6.25 22.25
N ARG A 153 -2.10 7.03 21.38
CA ARG A 153 -2.42 8.45 21.61
C ARG A 153 -3.88 8.70 21.95
N GLU A 154 -4.73 7.69 21.84
CA GLU A 154 -6.14 7.76 22.20
C GLU A 154 -6.46 6.67 23.22
N ALA A 155 -7.27 7.00 24.23
CA ALA A 155 -7.69 6.05 25.26
C ALA A 155 -8.65 4.99 24.72
N THR A 156 -9.42 5.33 23.69
CA THR A 156 -10.41 4.44 23.06
C THR A 156 -10.29 4.48 21.54
N PRO A 157 -10.76 3.45 20.82
CA PRO A 157 -10.77 3.44 19.36
C PRO A 157 -11.92 4.23 18.73
N SER A 158 -12.72 4.96 19.52
CA SER A 158 -13.97 5.58 19.12
C SER A 158 -13.82 6.71 18.09
N CYS A 159 -14.88 6.98 17.34
CA CYS A 159 -14.94 8.07 16.38
C CYS A 159 -15.33 9.37 17.06
N HIS A 160 -14.43 10.36 17.01
CA HIS A 160 -14.70 11.70 17.53
C HIS A 160 -15.70 12.50 16.70
N GLU A 161 -15.98 12.07 15.47
CA GLU A 161 -16.83 12.83 14.54
C GLU A 161 -18.31 12.42 14.65
N CYS A 162 -18.60 11.17 15.01
CA CYS A 162 -19.97 10.66 15.11
C CYS A 162 -20.26 9.83 16.38
N GLY A 163 -19.27 9.62 17.26
CA GLY A 163 -19.43 8.86 18.49
C GLY A 163 -19.43 7.34 18.35
N ALA A 164 -19.26 6.79 17.14
CA ALA A 164 -19.21 5.33 16.93
C ALA A 164 -18.07 4.69 17.76
N PRO A 165 -18.25 3.46 18.27
CA PRO A 165 -17.27 2.83 19.17
C PRO A 165 -15.94 2.47 18.51
N ILE A 166 -15.89 2.36 17.18
CA ILE A 166 -14.67 2.01 16.43
C ILE A 166 -14.56 2.90 15.20
N ASP A 167 -13.61 3.83 15.22
CA ASP A 167 -13.21 4.63 14.06
C ASP A 167 -12.14 3.90 13.25
N SER A 168 -12.57 3.21 12.20
CA SER A 168 -11.72 2.59 11.19
C SER A 168 -11.86 3.30 9.85
N ALA A 169 -10.98 2.97 8.89
CA ALA A 169 -11.14 3.43 7.52
C ALA A 169 -12.46 2.94 6.89
N CYS A 170 -12.85 1.67 7.14
CA CYS A 170 -14.14 1.12 6.71
C CYS A 170 -15.30 1.93 7.30
N HIS A 171 -15.26 2.23 8.60
CA HIS A 171 -16.27 3.08 9.24
C HIS A 171 -16.37 4.45 8.56
N THR A 172 -15.24 5.09 8.26
CA THR A 172 -15.21 6.38 7.55
C THR A 172 -15.79 6.27 6.14
N LEU A 173 -15.49 5.19 5.42
CA LEU A 173 -15.96 4.92 4.06
C LEU A 173 -17.43 4.53 3.99
N GLU A 174 -17.99 3.87 5.01
CA GLU A 174 -19.27 3.17 4.88
C GLU A 174 -20.37 3.76 5.78
N GLU A 175 -20.02 4.23 6.98
CA GLU A 175 -21.00 4.38 8.06
C GLU A 175 -21.03 5.79 8.69
N CYS A 176 -19.87 6.43 8.84
CA CYS A 176 -19.69 7.59 9.70
C CYS A 176 -20.66 8.74 9.36
N ALA A 177 -21.61 9.05 10.23
CA ALA A 177 -22.66 10.04 9.93
C ALA A 177 -22.11 11.41 9.49
N ALA A 178 -20.94 11.81 10.01
CA ALA A 178 -20.29 13.08 9.67
C ALA A 178 -19.89 13.21 8.19
N TRP A 179 -19.66 12.10 7.49
CA TRP A 179 -19.21 12.07 6.09
C TRP A 179 -20.32 11.67 5.11
N GLY A 180 -21.59 11.72 5.55
CA GLY A 180 -22.76 11.35 4.74
C GLY A 180 -22.81 12.07 3.38
N PRO A 181 -22.68 13.42 3.32
CA PRO A 181 -22.70 14.15 2.06
C PRO A 181 -21.58 13.71 1.10
N GLN A 182 -20.34 13.61 1.58
CA GLN A 182 -19.19 13.18 0.77
C GLN A 182 -19.36 11.74 0.27
N ARG A 183 -19.94 10.85 1.08
CA ARG A 183 -20.25 9.48 0.65
C ARG A 183 -21.35 9.45 -0.40
N HIS A 184 -22.37 10.28 -0.26
CA HIS A 184 -23.45 10.38 -1.25
C HIS A 184 -22.89 10.75 -2.64
N ASP A 185 -22.05 11.77 -2.70
CA ASP A 185 -21.38 12.18 -3.95
C ASP A 185 -20.51 11.06 -4.51
N LEU A 186 -19.76 10.35 -3.65
CA LEU A 186 -18.94 9.22 -4.08
C LEU A 186 -19.79 8.08 -4.64
N VAL A 187 -20.89 7.72 -3.99
CA VAL A 187 -21.82 6.67 -4.45
C VAL A 187 -22.45 7.06 -5.79
N ALA A 188 -22.81 8.33 -5.99
CA ALA A 188 -23.33 8.80 -7.27
C ALA A 188 -22.31 8.60 -8.41
N GLU A 189 -21.01 8.73 -8.13
CA GLU A 189 -19.95 8.59 -9.12
C GLU A 189 -19.50 7.14 -9.38
N ILE A 190 -19.34 6.32 -8.33
CA ILE A 190 -18.77 4.96 -8.48
C ILE A 190 -19.81 3.84 -8.37
N GLY A 191 -20.98 4.14 -7.79
CA GLY A 191 -22.07 3.20 -7.53
C GLY A 191 -21.72 2.05 -6.57
N GLY A 192 -22.75 1.34 -6.12
CA GLY A 192 -22.61 0.19 -5.21
C GLY A 192 -22.39 0.59 -3.74
N ASP A 193 -22.05 -0.39 -2.91
CA ASP A 193 -21.61 -0.13 -1.54
C ASP A 193 -20.20 0.48 -1.50
N LEU A 194 -19.85 1.09 -0.38
CA LEU A 194 -18.53 1.69 -0.17
C LEU A 194 -17.59 0.76 0.61
N SER A 195 -17.84 -0.56 0.60
CA SER A 195 -16.89 -1.51 1.15
C SER A 195 -15.54 -1.36 0.45
N LEU A 196 -14.45 -1.58 1.18
CA LEU A 196 -13.11 -1.39 0.62
C LEU A 196 -12.89 -2.23 -0.66
N SER A 197 -13.44 -3.45 -0.70
CA SER A 197 -13.41 -4.33 -1.88
C SER A 197 -14.13 -3.73 -3.08
N THR A 198 -15.34 -3.19 -2.89
CA THR A 198 -16.09 -2.53 -3.97
C THR A 198 -15.37 -1.27 -4.45
N VAL A 199 -14.89 -0.44 -3.51
CA VAL A 199 -14.13 0.78 -3.82
C VAL A 199 -12.90 0.45 -4.66
N VAL A 200 -12.07 -0.51 -4.24
CA VAL A 200 -10.87 -0.93 -4.98
C VAL A 200 -11.24 -1.45 -6.38
N ARG A 201 -12.28 -2.29 -6.48
CA ARG A 201 -12.76 -2.79 -7.78
C ARG A 201 -13.15 -1.65 -8.71
N ARG A 202 -13.92 -0.66 -8.22
CA ARG A 202 -14.36 0.50 -8.99
C ARG A 202 -13.21 1.41 -9.40
N MET A 203 -12.24 1.64 -8.51
CA MET A 203 -11.02 2.40 -8.84
C MET A 203 -10.28 1.81 -10.05
N LEU A 204 -10.28 0.48 -10.19
CA LEU A 204 -9.64 -0.22 -11.30
C LEU A 204 -10.45 -0.21 -12.60
N ASP A 205 -11.71 0.19 -12.59
CA ASP A 205 -12.56 0.19 -13.79
C ASP A 205 -12.16 1.33 -14.74
N ASN A 206 -11.84 2.52 -14.22
CA ASN A 206 -11.38 3.67 -15.03
C ASN A 206 -10.78 4.80 -14.16
N GLU A 207 -10.15 5.77 -14.82
CA GLU A 207 -9.51 6.92 -14.18
C GLU A 207 -10.50 7.85 -13.46
N ARG A 208 -11.74 7.99 -13.96
CA ARG A 208 -12.78 8.81 -13.32
C ARG A 208 -13.13 8.26 -11.94
N CYS A 209 -13.40 6.95 -11.84
CA CYS A 209 -13.69 6.30 -10.56
C CYS A 209 -12.50 6.39 -9.60
N TRP A 210 -11.26 6.21 -10.09
CA TRP A 210 -10.08 6.42 -9.26
C TRP A 210 -10.00 7.85 -8.71
N SER A 211 -10.22 8.84 -9.57
CA SER A 211 -10.14 10.27 -9.23
C SER A 211 -11.25 10.69 -8.26
N ALA A 212 -12.45 10.12 -8.38
CA ALA A 212 -13.56 10.33 -7.44
C ALA A 212 -13.19 9.81 -6.03
N VAL A 213 -12.67 8.58 -5.95
CA VAL A 213 -12.23 8.00 -4.67
C VAL A 213 -11.05 8.78 -4.07
N ALA A 214 -10.07 9.16 -4.89
CA ALA A 214 -8.94 9.97 -4.42
C ALA A 214 -9.41 11.32 -3.89
N SER A 215 -10.31 12.00 -4.60
CA SER A 215 -10.91 13.28 -4.17
C SER A 215 -11.69 13.16 -2.87
N PHE A 216 -12.50 12.10 -2.72
CA PHE A 216 -13.19 11.79 -1.47
C PHE A 216 -12.18 11.63 -0.32
N CYS A 217 -11.14 10.82 -0.51
CA CYS A 217 -10.12 10.58 0.50
C CYS A 217 -9.38 11.87 0.88
N GLU A 218 -9.03 12.71 -0.10
CA GLU A 218 -8.40 14.00 0.15
C GLU A 218 -9.30 14.93 0.97
N ASN A 219 -10.58 15.06 0.60
CA ASN A 219 -11.54 15.90 1.30
C ASN A 219 -11.74 15.43 2.75
N VAL A 220 -12.21 14.19 2.94
CA VAL A 220 -12.57 13.65 4.26
C VAL A 220 -11.36 13.57 5.19
N MET A 221 -10.22 13.05 4.70
CA MET A 221 -9.05 12.90 5.56
C MET A 221 -8.42 14.25 5.89
N SER A 222 -8.46 15.25 5.00
CA SER A 222 -7.96 16.59 5.34
C SER A 222 -8.74 17.23 6.50
N LEU A 223 -10.07 17.03 6.52
CA LEU A 223 -10.95 17.49 7.59
C LEU A 223 -10.71 16.71 8.90
N LYS A 224 -10.65 15.37 8.86
CA LYS A 224 -10.28 14.55 10.04
C LYS A 224 -8.91 14.93 10.60
N GLU A 225 -7.91 15.16 9.74
CA GLU A 225 -6.58 15.60 10.16
C GLU A 225 -6.60 16.99 10.80
N ALA A 226 -7.46 17.89 10.33
CA ALA A 226 -7.63 19.22 10.93
C ALA A 226 -8.29 19.13 12.31
N ALA A 227 -9.35 18.32 12.44
CA ALA A 227 -10.00 18.05 13.72
C ALA A 227 -9.03 17.41 14.73
N GLU A 228 -8.22 16.43 14.30
CA GLU A 228 -7.20 15.84 15.16
C GLU A 228 -6.13 16.86 15.58
N ARG A 229 -5.66 17.70 14.66
CA ARG A 229 -4.69 18.77 14.98
C ARG A 229 -5.26 19.77 16.00
N ALA A 230 -6.54 20.12 15.90
CA ALA A 230 -7.20 20.98 16.88
C ALA A 230 -7.26 20.32 18.26
N ARG A 231 -7.54 19.00 18.33
CA ARG A 231 -7.51 18.25 19.59
C ARG A 231 -6.10 18.14 20.18
N GLU A 232 -5.07 17.90 19.37
CA GLU A 232 -3.67 17.90 19.84
C GLU A 232 -3.23 19.26 20.39
N ALA A 233 -3.79 20.36 19.88
CA ALA A 233 -3.46 21.73 20.28
C ALA A 233 -4.25 22.22 21.50
N ASN A 234 -5.29 21.51 21.93
CA ASN A 234 -6.09 21.90 23.10
C ASN A 234 -5.21 21.90 24.35
N ALA A 235 -5.21 23.00 25.11
CA ALA A 235 -4.42 23.16 26.33
C ALA A 235 -4.74 22.09 27.39
N HIS A 236 -5.98 21.60 27.39
CA HIS A 236 -6.47 20.54 28.27
C HIS A 236 -6.29 19.14 27.70
N ALA A 237 -5.64 18.98 26.54
CA ALA A 237 -5.37 17.66 25.98
C ALA A 237 -4.46 16.85 26.90
N ASP A 238 -4.79 15.56 27.05
CA ASP A 238 -4.00 14.60 27.79
C ASP A 238 -2.52 14.64 27.38
N SER A 239 -1.62 14.45 28.34
CA SER A 239 -0.18 14.50 28.12
C SER A 239 0.29 13.51 27.03
N ILE A 240 -0.43 12.39 26.86
CA ILE A 240 -0.17 11.38 25.83
C ILE A 240 -0.46 11.87 24.40
N ARG A 241 -1.33 12.88 24.25
CA ARG A 241 -1.71 13.53 22.98
C ARG A 241 -0.80 14.70 22.63
N ARG A 242 -0.18 15.33 23.63
CA ARG A 242 0.69 16.48 23.41
C ARG A 242 1.82 16.09 22.47
N ARG A 243 2.04 16.91 21.44
CA ARG A 243 3.19 16.74 20.55
C ARG A 243 4.46 16.70 21.39
N ARG A 244 5.11 15.55 21.46
CA ARG A 244 6.50 15.49 21.91
C ARG A 244 7.29 16.46 21.02
N PRO A 245 8.11 17.37 21.58
CA PRO A 245 8.96 18.23 20.77
C PRO A 245 9.99 17.36 20.04
N GLY A 246 9.62 16.88 18.85
CA GLY A 246 10.50 16.16 17.93
C GLY A 246 11.34 17.18 17.18
N GLY A 247 12.66 16.98 17.20
CA GLY A 247 13.68 17.93 16.76
C GLY A 247 13.40 18.68 15.46
N ARG A 248 13.79 19.97 15.46
CA ARG A 248 13.75 20.95 14.37
C ARG A 248 13.56 20.33 12.98
N ARG A 249 12.42 20.60 12.35
CA ARG A 249 12.38 20.74 10.88
C ARG A 249 13.41 21.83 10.55
N ARG A 250 14.56 21.47 9.97
CA ARG A 250 15.43 22.48 9.35
C ARG A 250 14.56 23.18 8.32
N ARG A 251 14.28 24.47 8.54
CA ARG A 251 13.67 25.32 7.52
C ARG A 251 14.59 25.25 6.31
N PHE A 252 14.02 24.92 5.16
CA PHE A 252 14.72 25.08 3.89
C PHE A 252 15.03 26.57 3.74
N VAL A 253 16.31 26.90 3.69
CA VAL A 253 16.80 28.25 3.36
C VAL A 253 17.15 28.20 1.88
N PRO A 254 16.43 28.90 1.00
CA PRO A 254 16.84 29.00 -0.40
C PRO A 254 18.18 29.76 -0.50
N PRO A 255 19.02 29.46 -1.50
CA PRO A 255 20.27 30.19 -1.71
C PRO A 255 19.98 31.67 -2.06
N PRO A 256 20.87 32.61 -1.69
CA PRO A 256 20.75 34.02 -2.02
C PRO A 256 20.82 34.25 -3.54
N PRO A 257 20.29 35.39 -4.04
CA PRO A 257 20.12 35.68 -5.45
C PRO A 257 21.44 35.66 -6.25
#